data_AF-W9SCN7-F1
#
_entry.id   AF-W9SCN7-F1
#
_cell.length_a   1.000
_cell.length_b   1.000
_cell.length_c   1.000
_cell.angle_alpha   90.00
_cell.angle_beta   90.00
_cell.angle_gamma   90.00
#
_symmetry.space_group_name_H-M   'P 1'
#
loop_
_entity.id
_entity.type
_entity.pdbx_description
1 polymer ?
#
loop_
_entity_poly.entity_id
_entity_poly.type
_entity_poly.pdbx_seq_one_letter_code
_entity_poly.pdbx_strand_id
1 'polypeptide(L)'
;MDMGNKGLVMRLGNESQERNGNEGLRKNKAASEAIKGLCSAIHSIVVQQEEEYSLQRKYEKAEKRLQKELESLAEMERKLEGGFTGEDGDSNLSPKHPLTLKRAKTKALRKQVDNEKARYMKSVQATKAMTLNNLKTSLPNVFKALMDLSRGSVEAIEAVFNQIKPADGCVAEVESLEN
;
A
#
# COMPACT_ATOMS: atom_id res chain seq x y z
N MET A 1 -1.13 25.15 -62.64
CA MET A 1 -1.20 25.74 -61.29
C MET A 1 -1.87 24.72 -60.39
N ASP A 2 -1.12 23.96 -59.59
CA ASP A 2 -1.68 23.21 -58.45
C ASP A 2 -0.87 23.54 -57.20
N MET A 3 -1.02 24.79 -56.75
CA MET A 3 -0.42 25.30 -55.52
C MET A 3 -1.36 25.09 -54.32
N GLY A 4 -2.61 24.68 -54.55
CA GLY A 4 -3.62 24.48 -53.50
C GLY A 4 -3.43 23.18 -52.73
N ASN A 5 -3.06 22.10 -53.42
CA ASN A 5 -2.97 20.79 -52.79
C ASN A 5 -1.72 20.64 -51.90
N LYS A 6 -0.60 21.25 -52.29
CA LYS A 6 0.67 21.22 -51.51
C LYS A 6 0.55 21.95 -50.17
N GLY A 7 -0.16 23.07 -50.11
CA GLY A 7 -0.39 23.83 -48.87
C GLY A 7 -1.31 23.11 -47.88
N LEU A 8 -2.31 22.37 -48.39
CA LEU A 8 -3.21 21.57 -47.56
C LEU A 8 -2.50 20.35 -46.94
N VAL A 9 -1.69 19.63 -47.74
CA VAL A 9 -0.92 18.46 -47.28
C VAL A 9 0.12 18.85 -46.21
N MET A 10 0.83 19.97 -46.40
CA MET A 10 1.77 20.48 -45.39
C MET A 10 1.07 20.88 -44.08
N ARG A 11 -0.13 21.48 -44.16
CA ARG A 11 -0.91 21.87 -42.98
C ARG A 11 -1.45 20.65 -42.21
N LEU A 12 -1.93 19.63 -42.92
CA LEU A 12 -2.39 18.36 -42.32
C LEU A 12 -1.26 17.53 -41.69
N GLY A 13 -0.06 17.55 -42.29
CA GLY A 13 1.13 16.92 -41.72
C GLY A 13 1.55 17.54 -40.38
N ASN A 14 1.57 18.87 -40.31
CA ASN A 14 1.91 19.60 -39.08
C ASN A 14 0.87 19.38 -37.96
N GLU A 15 -0.42 19.44 -38.25
CA GLU A 15 -1.49 19.20 -37.25
C GLU A 15 -1.53 17.76 -36.73
N SER A 16 -1.11 16.78 -37.54
CA SER A 16 -1.03 15.37 -37.12
C SER A 16 0.20 15.13 -36.24
N GLN A 17 1.31 15.82 -36.52
CA GLN A 17 2.55 15.74 -35.75
C GLN A 17 2.44 16.45 -34.39
N GLU A 18 1.75 17.60 -34.32
CA GLU A 18 1.46 18.32 -33.06
C GLU A 18 0.51 17.54 -32.14
N ARG A 19 -0.52 16.88 -32.71
CA ARG A 19 -1.44 16.01 -31.96
C ARG A 19 -0.70 14.81 -31.33
N ASN A 20 0.25 14.21 -32.06
CA ASN A 20 1.03 13.08 -31.58
C ASN A 20 1.98 13.46 -30.42
N GLY A 21 2.63 14.63 -30.50
CA GLY A 21 3.48 15.15 -29.42
C GLY A 21 2.71 15.44 -28.13
N ASN A 22 1.49 15.97 -28.25
CA ASN A 22 0.63 16.26 -27.10
C ASN A 22 0.06 14.98 -26.44
N GLU A 23 -0.18 13.94 -27.23
CA GLU A 23 -0.68 12.65 -26.73
C GLU A 23 0.41 11.86 -25.97
N GLY A 24 1.65 11.87 -26.46
CA GLY A 24 2.79 11.29 -25.75
C GLY A 24 3.05 11.97 -24.40
N LEU A 25 2.94 13.30 -24.34
CA LEU A 25 3.03 14.04 -23.07
C LEU A 25 1.90 13.67 -22.10
N ARG A 26 0.69 13.44 -22.62
CA ARG A 26 -0.46 13.00 -21.82
C ARG A 26 -0.26 11.60 -21.22
N LYS A 27 0.26 10.65 -22.00
CA LYS A 27 0.57 9.28 -21.53
C LYS A 27 1.66 9.29 -20.45
N ASN A 28 2.72 10.08 -20.62
CA ASN A 28 3.76 10.27 -19.60
C ASN A 28 3.21 10.86 -18.28
N LYS A 29 2.37 11.89 -18.39
CA LYS A 29 1.71 12.50 -17.24
C LYS A 29 0.84 11.50 -16.49
N ALA A 30 0.00 10.74 -17.20
CA ALA A 30 -0.86 9.71 -16.61
C ALA A 30 -0.06 8.63 -15.87
N ALA A 31 1.05 8.16 -16.45
CA ALA A 31 1.95 7.21 -15.78
C ALA A 31 2.58 7.79 -14.51
N SER A 32 3.08 9.03 -14.56
CA SER A 32 3.63 9.72 -13.38
C SER A 32 2.58 9.88 -12.27
N GLU A 33 1.36 10.26 -12.61
CA GLU A 33 0.25 10.41 -11.66
C GLU A 33 -0.15 9.07 -11.04
N ALA A 34 -0.22 8.00 -11.83
CA ALA A 34 -0.53 6.66 -11.32
C ALA A 34 0.54 6.17 -10.33
N ILE A 35 1.83 6.36 -10.66
CA ILE A 35 2.94 6.00 -9.77
C ILE A 35 2.89 6.82 -8.47
N LYS A 36 2.67 8.13 -8.56
CA LYS A 36 2.49 8.99 -7.38
C LYS A 36 1.34 8.51 -6.50
N GLY A 37 0.21 8.11 -7.11
CA GLY A 37 -0.92 7.54 -6.40
C GLY A 37 -0.57 6.25 -5.64
N LEU A 38 0.22 5.36 -6.25
CA LEU A 38 0.73 4.17 -5.57
C LEU A 38 1.68 4.53 -4.41
N CYS A 39 2.58 5.51 -4.59
CA CYS A 39 3.45 5.99 -3.52
C CYS A 39 2.64 6.55 -2.33
N SER A 40 1.60 7.33 -2.59
CA SER A 40 0.69 7.83 -1.56
C SER A 40 -0.03 6.69 -0.84
N ALA A 41 -0.53 5.69 -1.58
CA ALA A 41 -1.16 4.50 -1.01
C ALA A 41 -0.20 3.73 -0.09
N ILE A 42 1.05 3.51 -0.51
CA ILE A 42 2.08 2.86 0.30
C ILE A 42 2.37 3.67 1.56
N HIS A 43 2.52 4.99 1.45
CA HIS A 43 2.78 5.85 2.60
C HIS A 43 1.64 5.78 3.62
N SER A 44 0.38 5.83 3.17
CA SER A 44 -0.77 5.69 4.06
C SER A 44 -0.83 4.31 4.75
N ILE A 45 -0.41 3.24 4.07
CA ILE A 45 -0.29 1.91 4.68
C ILE A 45 0.78 1.91 5.78
N VAL A 46 1.95 2.50 5.53
CA VAL A 46 3.05 2.56 6.52
C VAL A 46 2.60 3.32 7.77
N VAL A 47 1.93 4.47 7.61
CA VAL A 47 1.39 5.24 8.75
C VAL A 47 0.38 4.41 9.55
N GLN A 48 -0.50 3.66 8.89
CA GLN A 48 -1.47 2.80 9.58
C GLN A 48 -0.77 1.63 10.31
N GLN A 49 0.29 1.07 9.74
CA GLN A 49 1.10 0.03 10.37
C GLN A 49 1.86 0.52 11.60
N GLU A 50 2.34 1.77 11.60
CA GLU A 50 2.96 2.39 12.78
C GLU A 50 1.96 2.52 13.94
N GLU A 51 0.72 2.91 13.66
CA GLU A 51 -0.35 2.95 14.67
C GLU A 51 -0.66 1.55 15.21
N GLU A 52 -0.80 0.56 14.33
CA GLU A 52 -1.01 -0.84 14.72
C GLU A 52 0.11 -1.35 15.63
N TYR A 53 1.36 -1.08 15.25
CA TYR A 53 2.53 -1.46 16.04
C TYR A 53 2.55 -0.79 17.41
N SER A 54 2.20 0.50 17.49
CA SER A 54 2.08 1.22 18.76
C SER A 54 1.03 0.58 19.68
N LEU A 55 -0.12 0.17 19.14
CA LEU A 55 -1.18 -0.52 19.89
C LEU A 55 -0.74 -1.92 20.32
N GLN A 56 -0.04 -2.66 19.46
CA GLN A 56 0.54 -3.96 19.80
C GLN A 56 1.46 -3.84 21.03
N ARG A 57 2.38 -2.85 21.04
CA ARG A 57 3.32 -2.65 22.14
C ARG A 57 2.61 -2.28 23.45
N LYS A 58 1.51 -1.54 23.39
CA LYS A 58 0.67 -1.22 24.56
C LYS A 58 0.01 -2.48 25.11
N TYR A 59 -0.56 -3.31 24.25
CA TYR A 59 -1.14 -4.61 24.62
C TYR A 59 -0.09 -5.53 25.26
N GLU A 60 1.05 -5.76 24.61
CA GLU A 60 2.13 -6.62 25.13
C GLU A 60 2.64 -6.15 26.50
N LYS A 61 2.76 -4.83 26.71
CA LYS A 61 3.17 -4.26 27.99
C LYS A 61 2.12 -4.47 29.08
N ALA A 62 0.84 -4.35 28.75
CA ALA A 62 -0.25 -4.61 29.70
C ALA A 62 -0.32 -6.11 30.05
N GLU A 63 -0.18 -6.98 29.05
CA GLU A 63 -0.17 -8.44 29.23
C GLU A 63 0.99 -8.88 30.13
N LYS A 64 2.20 -8.37 29.89
CA LYS A 64 3.37 -8.65 30.75
C LYS A 64 3.17 -8.20 32.19
N ARG A 65 2.44 -7.09 32.42
CA ARG A 65 2.10 -6.62 33.78
C ARG A 65 1.08 -7.55 34.44
N LEU A 66 0.06 -7.98 33.70
CA LEU A 66 -0.93 -8.93 34.19
C LEU A 66 -0.28 -10.27 34.58
N GLN A 67 0.64 -10.78 33.74
CA GLN A 67 1.35 -12.03 34.01
C GLN A 67 2.10 -11.99 35.35
N LYS A 68 2.87 -10.91 35.58
CA LYS A 68 3.58 -10.70 36.86
C LYS A 68 2.63 -10.59 38.05
N GLU A 69 1.50 -9.91 37.88
CA GLU A 69 0.50 -9.78 38.96
C GLU A 69 -0.14 -11.13 39.28
N LEU A 70 -0.46 -11.95 38.27
CA LEU A 70 -1.00 -13.30 38.43
C LEU A 70 -0.01 -14.22 39.16
N GLU A 71 1.26 -14.22 38.77
CA GLU A 71 2.32 -14.98 39.45
C GLU A 71 2.43 -14.57 40.93
N SER A 72 2.43 -13.26 41.18
CA SER A 72 2.52 -12.71 42.54
C SER A 72 1.25 -12.91 43.37
N LEU A 73 0.08 -13.06 42.74
CA LEU A 73 -1.17 -13.43 43.39
C LEU A 73 -1.13 -14.92 43.77
N ALA A 74 -0.75 -15.80 42.84
CA ALA A 74 -0.64 -17.23 43.08
C ALA A 74 0.38 -17.57 44.18
N GLU A 75 1.49 -16.83 44.28
CA GLU A 75 2.43 -16.98 45.40
C GLU A 75 1.79 -16.59 46.74
N MET A 76 0.99 -15.52 46.77
CA MET A 76 0.30 -15.08 47.98
C MET A 76 -0.79 -16.07 48.41
N GLU A 77 -1.54 -16.62 47.46
CA GLU A 77 -2.56 -17.63 47.72
C GLU A 77 -1.93 -18.91 48.29
N ARG A 78 -0.83 -19.38 47.71
CA ARG A 78 -0.09 -20.57 48.20
C ARG A 78 0.46 -20.39 49.62
N LYS A 79 0.94 -19.19 49.96
CA LYS A 79 1.42 -18.86 51.32
C LYS A 79 0.27 -18.84 52.34
N LEU A 80 -0.91 -18.41 51.92
CA LEU A 80 -2.11 -18.44 52.76
C LEU A 80 -2.56 -19.89 53.00
N GLU A 81 -2.61 -20.69 51.94
CA GLU A 81 -3.01 -22.10 52.01
C GLU A 81 -2.03 -22.95 52.84
N GLY A 82 -0.72 -22.71 52.71
CA GLY A 82 0.31 -23.39 53.52
C GLY A 82 0.40 -22.96 54.98
N GLY A 83 -0.25 -21.86 55.37
CA GLY A 83 -0.29 -21.35 56.75
C GLY A 83 -1.51 -21.79 57.55
N PHE A 84 -2.57 -22.30 56.89
CA PHE A 84 -3.84 -22.68 57.51
C PHE A 84 -4.10 -24.19 57.36
N THR A 85 -3.51 -25.00 58.24
CA THR A 85 -3.98 -26.38 58.49
C THR A 85 -5.19 -26.32 59.43
N GLY A 86 -6.36 -25.94 58.93
CA GLY A 86 -7.61 -26.02 59.68
C GLY A 86 -8.59 -24.90 59.36
N GLU A 87 -9.69 -25.29 58.69
CA GLU A 87 -11.00 -24.63 58.59
C GLU A 87 -11.08 -23.16 58.07
N ASP A 88 -11.79 -23.01 56.94
CA ASP A 88 -12.45 -21.78 56.46
C ASP A 88 -11.59 -20.53 56.10
N GLY A 89 -10.35 -20.72 55.66
CA GLY A 89 -9.43 -19.62 55.31
C GLY A 89 -9.78 -18.75 54.09
N ASP A 90 -10.60 -19.23 53.14
CA ASP A 90 -10.91 -18.50 51.89
C ASP A 90 -12.30 -17.83 51.91
N SER A 91 -13.19 -18.26 52.80
CA SER A 91 -14.63 -17.94 52.75
C SER A 91 -15.03 -16.60 53.37
N ASN A 92 -14.15 -15.94 54.14
CA ASN A 92 -14.55 -14.76 54.95
C ASN A 92 -13.48 -13.65 55.06
N LEU A 93 -12.66 -13.48 54.02
CA LEU A 93 -11.65 -12.41 54.00
C LEU A 93 -12.33 -11.03 53.91
N SER A 94 -12.01 -10.15 54.86
CA SER A 94 -12.47 -8.76 54.87
C SER A 94 -12.21 -8.07 53.52
N PRO A 95 -13.09 -7.14 53.06
CA PRO A 95 -12.83 -6.33 51.87
C PRO A 95 -11.51 -5.55 51.88
N LYS A 96 -10.97 -5.29 53.08
CA LYS A 96 -9.67 -4.61 53.28
C LYS A 96 -8.48 -5.58 53.32
N HIS A 97 -8.73 -6.90 53.27
CA HIS A 97 -7.68 -7.90 53.32
C HIS A 97 -6.74 -7.76 52.10
N PRO A 98 -5.41 -7.83 52.28
CA PRO A 98 -4.45 -7.67 51.19
C PRO A 98 -4.70 -8.58 49.99
N LEU A 99 -5.11 -9.83 50.23
CA LEU A 99 -5.45 -10.78 49.16
C LEU A 99 -6.69 -10.35 48.37
N THR A 100 -7.73 -9.86 49.04
CA THR A 100 -8.95 -9.35 48.40
C THR A 100 -8.64 -8.15 47.51
N LEU A 101 -7.84 -7.21 48.01
CA LEU A 101 -7.40 -6.05 47.24
C LEU A 101 -6.54 -6.46 46.03
N LYS A 102 -5.67 -7.46 46.20
CA LYS A 102 -4.82 -7.97 45.11
C LYS A 102 -5.62 -8.72 44.04
N ARG A 103 -6.61 -9.53 44.43
CA ARG A 103 -7.59 -10.14 43.51
C ARG A 103 -8.35 -9.07 42.73
N ALA A 104 -8.82 -8.01 43.39
CA ALA A 104 -9.50 -6.90 42.72
C ALA A 104 -8.59 -6.16 41.73
N LYS A 105 -7.34 -5.86 42.10
CA LYS A 105 -6.33 -5.27 41.21
C LYS A 105 -6.05 -6.14 39.99
N THR A 106 -5.88 -7.44 40.19
CA THR A 106 -5.65 -8.42 39.11
C THR A 106 -6.83 -8.44 38.13
N LYS A 107 -8.06 -8.43 38.64
CA LYS A 107 -9.28 -8.34 37.82
C LYS A 107 -9.33 -7.05 37.00
N ALA A 108 -8.98 -5.92 37.60
CA ALA A 108 -8.90 -4.63 36.90
C ALA A 108 -7.84 -4.64 35.79
N LEU A 109 -6.65 -5.20 36.06
CA LEU A 109 -5.59 -5.38 35.06
C LEU A 109 -6.01 -6.30 33.92
N ARG A 110 -6.73 -7.39 34.20
CA ARG A 110 -7.25 -8.28 33.15
C ARG A 110 -8.22 -7.54 32.23
N LYS A 111 -9.18 -6.79 32.80
CA LYS A 111 -10.08 -5.94 32.01
C LYS A 111 -9.31 -4.92 31.16
N GLN A 112 -8.24 -4.34 31.69
CA GLN A 112 -7.38 -3.44 30.92
C GLN A 112 -6.71 -4.14 29.73
N VAL A 113 -6.14 -5.33 29.95
CA VAL A 113 -5.53 -6.14 28.87
C VAL A 113 -6.54 -6.46 27.78
N ASP A 114 -7.76 -6.87 28.16
CA ASP A 114 -8.83 -7.17 27.19
C ASP A 114 -9.18 -5.93 26.35
N ASN A 115 -9.25 -4.75 26.97
CA ASN A 115 -9.51 -3.49 26.27
C ASN A 115 -8.36 -3.06 25.34
N GLU A 116 -7.10 -3.25 25.74
CA GLU A 116 -5.93 -2.98 24.87
C GLU A 116 -5.90 -3.97 23.70
N LYS A 117 -6.16 -5.26 23.96
CA LYS A 117 -6.23 -6.31 22.95
C LYS A 117 -7.32 -6.03 21.92
N ALA A 118 -8.51 -5.63 22.37
CA ALA A 118 -9.61 -5.27 21.48
C ALA A 118 -9.24 -4.11 20.55
N ARG A 119 -8.56 -3.07 21.06
CA ARG A 119 -8.07 -1.96 20.24
C ARG A 119 -7.01 -2.40 19.23
N TYR A 120 -6.04 -3.20 19.66
CA TYR A 120 -5.02 -3.76 18.76
C TYR A 120 -5.68 -4.60 17.64
N MET A 121 -6.57 -5.53 17.97
CA MET A 121 -7.29 -6.35 16.97
C MET A 121 -8.11 -5.51 15.99
N LYS A 122 -8.76 -4.45 16.47
CA LYS A 122 -9.47 -3.51 15.60
C LYS A 122 -8.51 -2.81 14.63
N SER A 123 -7.34 -2.39 15.11
CA SER A 123 -6.31 -1.79 14.26
C SER A 123 -5.80 -2.77 13.21
N VAL A 124 -5.52 -4.03 13.58
CA VAL A 124 -5.09 -5.09 12.64
C VAL A 124 -6.11 -5.25 11.51
N GLN A 125 -7.40 -5.27 11.84
CA GLN A 125 -8.47 -5.38 10.84
C GLN A 125 -8.50 -4.15 9.92
N ALA A 126 -8.37 -2.95 10.48
CA ALA A 126 -8.31 -1.71 9.72
C ALA A 126 -7.09 -1.68 8.77
N THR A 127 -5.90 -2.02 9.24
CA THR A 127 -4.67 -2.09 8.42
C THR A 127 -4.83 -3.07 7.26
N LYS A 128 -5.38 -4.28 7.53
CA LYS A 128 -5.62 -5.28 6.49
C LYS A 128 -6.59 -4.78 5.42
N ALA A 129 -7.72 -4.21 5.84
CA ALA A 129 -8.71 -3.66 4.91
C ALA A 129 -8.14 -2.49 4.10
N MET A 130 -7.44 -1.57 4.76
CA MET A 130 -6.82 -0.41 4.14
C MET A 130 -5.74 -0.81 3.14
N THR A 131 -4.89 -1.77 3.48
CA THR A 131 -3.85 -2.31 2.59
C THR A 131 -4.47 -2.92 1.35
N LEU A 132 -5.44 -3.80 1.54
CA LEU A 132 -6.12 -4.48 0.44
C LEU A 132 -6.81 -3.48 -0.50
N ASN A 133 -7.52 -2.49 0.06
CA ASN A 133 -8.23 -1.49 -0.73
C ASN A 133 -7.27 -0.60 -1.53
N ASN A 134 -6.21 -0.11 -0.90
CA ASN A 134 -5.20 0.72 -1.56
C ASN A 134 -4.49 -0.02 -2.70
N LEU A 135 -4.13 -1.29 -2.50
CA LEU A 135 -3.46 -2.08 -3.54
C LEU A 135 -4.42 -2.43 -4.67
N LYS A 136 -5.67 -2.81 -4.36
CA LYS A 136 -6.70 -3.09 -5.36
C LYS A 136 -7.04 -1.89 -6.26
N THR A 137 -6.90 -0.66 -5.75
CA THR A 137 -7.18 0.54 -6.53
C THR A 137 -5.96 1.08 -7.27
N SER A 138 -4.81 1.16 -6.61
CA SER A 138 -3.61 1.79 -7.19
C SER A 138 -2.89 0.92 -8.21
N LEU A 139 -2.77 -0.40 -7.99
CA LEU A 139 -2.03 -1.28 -8.89
C LEU A 139 -2.64 -1.35 -10.30
N PRO A 140 -3.97 -1.56 -10.48
CA PRO A 140 -4.55 -1.57 -11.82
C PRO A 140 -4.34 -0.25 -12.56
N ASN A 141 -4.39 0.89 -11.86
CA ASN A 141 -4.16 2.20 -12.46
C ASN A 141 -2.72 2.35 -12.97
N VAL A 142 -1.74 1.90 -12.18
CA VAL A 142 -0.33 1.89 -12.58
C VAL A 142 -0.11 0.98 -13.79
N PHE A 143 -0.60 -0.26 -13.75
CA PHE A 143 -0.43 -1.19 -14.86
C PHE A 143 -1.05 -0.68 -16.15
N LYS A 144 -2.26 -0.11 -16.08
CA LYS A 144 -2.91 0.50 -17.24
C LYS A 144 -2.10 1.66 -17.80
N ALA A 145 -1.70 2.61 -16.95
CA ALA A 145 -0.95 3.78 -17.41
C ALA A 145 0.42 3.41 -18.01
N LEU A 146 1.10 2.41 -17.45
CA LEU A 146 2.38 1.92 -18.00
C LEU A 146 2.19 1.16 -19.32
N MET A 147 1.14 0.35 -19.46
CA MET A 147 0.82 -0.31 -20.73
C MET A 147 0.50 0.71 -21.83
N ASP A 148 -0.30 1.73 -21.51
CA ASP A 148 -0.66 2.77 -22.46
C ASP A 148 0.56 3.60 -22.87
N LEU A 149 1.46 3.90 -21.92
CA LEU A 149 2.73 4.55 -22.18
C LEU A 149 3.63 3.70 -23.10
N SER A 150 3.83 2.43 -22.77
CA SER A 150 4.65 1.51 -23.57
C SER A 150 4.13 1.37 -25.00
N ARG A 151 2.82 1.23 -25.17
CA ARG A 151 2.18 1.20 -26.49
C ARG A 151 2.45 2.50 -27.26
N GLY A 152 2.26 3.65 -26.61
CA GLY A 152 2.56 4.95 -27.21
C GLY A 152 4.03 5.10 -27.61
N SER A 153 4.95 4.52 -26.84
CA SER A 153 6.38 4.52 -27.21
C SER A 153 6.66 3.68 -28.45
N VAL A 154 6.04 2.50 -28.57
CA VAL A 154 6.17 1.65 -29.77
C VAL A 154 5.61 2.37 -31.00
N GLU A 155 4.40 2.92 -30.90
CA GLU A 155 3.76 3.70 -31.98
C GLU A 155 4.65 4.86 -32.45
N ALA A 156 5.25 5.60 -31.51
CA ALA A 156 6.14 6.72 -31.84
C ALA A 156 7.43 6.26 -32.54
N ILE A 157 8.03 5.16 -32.07
CA ILE A 157 9.24 4.60 -32.68
C ILE A 157 8.94 4.10 -34.10
N GLU A 158 7.86 3.35 -34.30
CA GLU A 158 7.44 2.86 -35.62
C GLU A 158 7.17 4.01 -36.59
N ALA A 159 6.55 5.10 -36.12
CA ALA A 159 6.32 6.29 -36.95
C ALA A 159 7.63 6.91 -37.45
N VAL A 160 8.66 7.00 -36.60
CA VAL A 160 9.99 7.51 -37.00
C VAL A 160 10.65 6.58 -38.02
N PHE A 161 10.62 5.26 -37.81
CA PHE A 161 11.19 4.30 -38.77
C PHE A 161 10.52 4.36 -40.15
N ASN A 162 9.20 4.51 -40.19
CA ASN A 162 8.46 4.57 -41.46
C ASN A 162 8.73 5.85 -42.25
N GLN A 163 9.17 6.94 -41.60
CA GLN A 163 9.61 8.17 -42.28
C GLN A 163 11.00 8.03 -42.93
N ILE A 164 11.77 6.99 -42.60
CA ILE A 164 13.15 6.79 -43.09
C ILE A 164 13.19 5.94 -44.38
N LYS A 165 12.03 5.61 -45.01
CA LYS A 165 12.03 4.91 -46.31
C LYS A 165 12.75 5.75 -47.39
N PRO A 166 13.75 5.19 -48.09
CA PRO A 166 14.57 5.95 -49.02
C PRO A 166 13.75 6.41 -50.23
N ALA A 167 13.96 7.65 -50.64
CA ALA A 167 13.66 8.09 -51.99
C ALA A 167 14.56 7.29 -52.93
N ASP A 168 13.97 6.34 -53.66
CA ASP A 168 14.61 5.81 -54.85
C ASP A 168 13.67 5.98 -56.04
N GLY A 169 14.22 6.60 -57.08
CA GLY A 169 13.48 7.14 -58.22
C GLY A 169 14.35 7.98 -59.13
N CYS A 170 15.58 7.54 -59.42
CA CYS A 170 16.29 7.96 -60.63
C CYS A 170 16.42 6.74 -61.55
N VAL A 171 15.49 6.64 -62.49
CA VAL A 171 15.55 5.69 -63.61
C VAL A 171 16.60 6.20 -64.58
N ALA A 172 17.56 5.35 -64.96
CA ALA A 172 18.36 5.54 -66.17
C ALA A 172 18.39 4.21 -66.93
N GLU A 173 17.49 4.09 -67.91
CA GLU A 173 17.65 3.20 -69.05
C GLU A 173 18.57 3.83 -70.10
N VAL A 174 19.00 3.00 -71.06
CA VAL A 174 19.75 3.27 -72.30
C VAL A 174 21.28 3.17 -72.09
N GLU A 175 22.05 2.27 -72.74
CA GLU A 175 21.93 1.67 -74.07
C GLU A 175 22.75 0.37 -74.16
N SER A 176 22.21 -0.64 -74.85
CA SER A 176 22.99 -1.77 -75.38
C SER A 176 23.80 -1.30 -76.58
N LEU A 177 25.12 -1.51 -76.56
CA LEU A 177 25.95 -1.47 -77.77
C LEU A 177 26.35 -2.91 -78.13
N GLU A 178 25.62 -3.46 -79.10
CA GLU A 178 26.13 -4.52 -79.99
C GLU A 178 27.02 -3.88 -81.07
N ASN A 179 28.32 -4.14 -80.99
CA ASN A 179 29.16 -4.69 -82.07
C ASN A 179 30.63 -4.77 -81.63
#